data_AF-A7SZG0-F1
#
_entry.id   AF-A7SZG0-F1
#
_cell.length_a   1.000
_cell.length_b   1.000
_cell.length_c   1.000
_cell.angle_alpha   90.00
_cell.angle_beta   90.00
_cell.angle_gamma   90.00
#
_symmetry.space_group_name_H-M   'P 1'
#
loop_
_entity.id
_entity.type
_entity.pdbx_description
1 polymer ?
#
loop_
_entity_poly.entity_id
_entity_poly.type
_entity_poly.pdbx_seq_one_letter_code
_entity_poly.pdbx_strand_id
1 'polypeptide(L)'
;KRQINNFIVFFIPWEKRIRKIQGHFGAGIGSFFLFLRSLVWVNTVMFVFTTLFIIVPQILAPSTSTKMPDELRSSASSLIAIIDAKGHLEYSFLFYGYYSNKSLQIGNVRYPLPLAYIVVFLGTYVFSVLTILRAMAQEQRNSQSSGQHDQYKFGWRVFTAWDFLITEKETAENKVASITTTIKEQILEETEKAKEENIHLLRFLRVLANFLVICVLGGSGYAIFWVVQRSED
;
A
#
# COMPACT_ATOMS: atom_id res chain seq x y z
N LYS A 1 -13.26 -21.16 -0.60
CA LYS A 1 -11.88 -20.60 -0.73
C LYS A 1 -11.50 -20.23 -2.17
N ARG A 2 -11.57 -21.13 -3.17
CA ARG A 2 -11.13 -20.88 -4.56
C ARG A 2 -11.90 -19.78 -5.31
N GLN A 3 -13.21 -19.69 -5.11
CA GLN A 3 -14.09 -18.65 -5.70
C GLN A 3 -13.75 -17.24 -5.19
N ILE A 4 -13.52 -17.10 -3.87
CA ILE A 4 -13.14 -15.82 -3.23
C ILE A 4 -11.77 -15.36 -3.73
N ASN A 5 -10.81 -16.28 -3.86
CA ASN A 5 -9.51 -15.94 -4.44
C ASN A 5 -9.62 -15.46 -5.90
N ASN A 6 -10.49 -16.08 -6.70
CA ASN A 6 -10.76 -15.63 -8.06
C ASN A 6 -11.43 -14.25 -8.11
N PHE A 7 -12.27 -13.94 -7.12
CA PHE A 7 -12.94 -12.63 -6.99
C PHE A 7 -11.94 -11.55 -6.56
N ILE A 8 -11.06 -11.85 -5.60
CA ILE A 8 -9.99 -10.95 -5.16
C ILE A 8 -9.02 -10.67 -6.33
N VAL A 9 -8.62 -11.69 -7.09
CA VAL A 9 -7.77 -11.54 -8.29
C VAL A 9 -8.47 -10.74 -9.41
N PHE A 10 -9.80 -10.68 -9.42
CA PHE A 10 -10.55 -9.81 -10.34
C PHE A 10 -10.46 -8.34 -9.93
N PHE A 11 -10.49 -8.05 -8.62
CA PHE A 11 -10.31 -6.69 -8.09
C PHE A 11 -8.87 -6.18 -8.15
N ILE A 12 -7.89 -7.06 -8.37
CA ILE A 12 -6.51 -6.67 -8.61
C ILE A 12 -6.36 -6.37 -10.12
N PRO A 13 -6.28 -5.10 -10.53
CA PRO A 13 -6.22 -4.77 -11.94
C PRO A 13 -5.00 -5.45 -12.58
N TRP A 14 -5.28 -6.13 -13.69
CA TRP A 14 -4.31 -6.54 -14.70
C TRP A 14 -3.38 -7.68 -14.30
N GLU A 15 -3.57 -8.29 -13.12
CA GLU A 15 -2.76 -9.40 -12.62
C GLU A 15 -2.70 -10.57 -13.60
N LYS A 16 -3.85 -11.01 -14.12
CA LYS A 16 -3.92 -12.10 -15.11
C LYS A 16 -3.17 -11.78 -16.41
N ARG A 17 -3.19 -10.52 -16.85
CA ARG A 17 -2.46 -10.08 -18.06
C ARG A 17 -0.96 -10.05 -17.82
N ILE A 18 -0.53 -9.51 -16.68
CA ILE A 18 0.88 -9.47 -16.29
C ILE A 18 1.44 -10.89 -16.18
N ARG A 19 0.71 -11.82 -15.57
CA ARG A 19 1.13 -13.22 -15.47
C ARG A 19 1.21 -13.91 -16.84
N LYS A 20 0.32 -13.58 -17.78
CA LYS A 20 0.40 -14.06 -19.16
C LYS A 20 1.66 -13.53 -19.85
N ILE A 21 1.98 -12.24 -19.71
CA ILE A 21 3.20 -11.63 -20.27
C ILE A 21 4.45 -12.27 -19.66
N GLN A 22 4.50 -12.43 -18.34
CA GLN A 22 5.59 -13.12 -17.64
C GLN A 22 5.81 -14.55 -18.16
N GLY A 23 4.73 -15.27 -18.50
CA GLY A 23 4.81 -16.61 -19.08
C GLY A 23 5.38 -16.66 -20.50
N HIS A 24 5.22 -15.60 -21.30
CA HIS A 24 5.73 -15.55 -22.69
C HIS A 24 7.13 -14.92 -22.78
N PHE A 25 7.41 -13.91 -21.94
CA PHE A 25 8.59 -13.06 -22.04
C PHE A 25 9.58 -13.24 -20.89
N GLY A 26 9.29 -14.14 -19.95
CA GLY A 26 10.15 -14.45 -18.81
C GLY A 26 9.94 -13.55 -17.59
N ALA A 27 10.65 -13.90 -16.50
CA ALA A 27 10.50 -13.28 -15.19
C ALA A 27 10.95 -11.80 -15.14
N GLY A 28 11.95 -11.42 -15.94
CA GLY A 28 12.47 -10.05 -15.97
C GLY A 28 11.43 -9.03 -16.44
N ILE A 29 10.79 -9.30 -17.59
CA ILE A 29 9.73 -8.43 -18.13
C ILE A 29 8.48 -8.45 -17.23
N GLY A 30 8.15 -9.59 -16.62
CA GLY A 30 7.08 -9.68 -15.63
C GLY A 30 7.27 -8.74 -14.44
N SER A 31 8.50 -8.66 -13.92
CA SER A 31 8.86 -7.81 -12.77
C SER A 31 8.70 -6.31 -13.08
N PHE A 32 9.01 -5.87 -14.31
CA PHE A 32 8.78 -4.49 -14.75
C PHE A 32 7.29 -4.10 -14.68
N PHE A 33 6.39 -4.93 -15.20
CA PHE A 33 4.96 -4.63 -15.17
C PHE A 33 4.37 -4.73 -13.76
N LEU A 34 4.90 -5.62 -12.91
CA LEU A 34 4.57 -5.68 -11.49
C LEU A 34 4.93 -4.37 -10.76
N PHE A 35 6.12 -3.82 -11.04
CA PHE A 35 6.54 -2.52 -10.54
C PHE A 35 5.64 -1.40 -11.05
N LEU A 36 5.36 -1.36 -12.36
CA LEU A 36 4.50 -0.35 -12.97
C LEU A 36 3.09 -0.34 -12.34
N ARG A 37 2.52 -1.53 -12.08
CA ARG A 37 1.24 -1.65 -11.39
C ARG A 37 1.28 -1.05 -9.98
N SER A 38 2.35 -1.32 -9.22
CA SER A 38 2.53 -0.76 -7.88
C SER A 38 2.64 0.76 -7.94
N LEU A 39 3.39 1.30 -8.91
CA LEU A 39 3.53 2.73 -9.15
C LEU A 39 2.18 3.39 -9.46
N VAL A 40 1.37 2.80 -10.35
CA VAL A 40 0.02 3.32 -10.66
C VAL A 40 -0.84 3.35 -9.40
N TRP A 41 -0.84 2.28 -8.61
CA TRP A 41 -1.62 2.21 -7.38
C TRP A 41 -1.25 3.30 -6.37
N VAL A 42 0.05 3.50 -6.11
CA VAL A 42 0.52 4.55 -5.20
C VAL A 42 0.14 5.95 -5.71
N ASN A 43 0.29 6.21 -7.01
CA ASN A 43 -0.11 7.48 -7.61
C ASN A 43 -1.62 7.72 -7.55
N THR A 44 -2.44 6.68 -7.76
CA THR A 44 -3.90 6.79 -7.60
C THR A 44 -4.26 7.16 -6.16
N VAL A 45 -3.63 6.55 -5.16
CA VAL A 45 -3.88 6.90 -3.76
C VAL A 45 -3.47 8.35 -3.49
N MET A 46 -2.28 8.78 -3.92
CA MET A 46 -1.84 10.17 -3.76
C MET A 46 -2.82 11.15 -4.41
N PHE A 47 -3.30 10.85 -5.62
CA PHE A 47 -4.29 11.66 -6.33
C PHE A 47 -5.62 11.77 -5.55
N VAL A 48 -6.11 10.66 -4.99
CA VAL A 48 -7.35 10.65 -4.19
C VAL A 48 -7.20 11.52 -2.94
N PHE A 49 -6.08 11.39 -2.21
CA PHE A 49 -5.83 12.20 -1.01
C PHE A 49 -5.71 13.69 -1.35
N THR A 50 -4.93 14.05 -2.36
CA THR A 50 -4.81 15.44 -2.82
C THR A 50 -6.17 15.99 -3.26
N THR A 51 -6.95 15.23 -4.02
CA THR A 51 -8.27 15.67 -4.48
C THR A 51 -9.22 15.87 -3.30
N LEU A 52 -9.28 14.92 -2.37
CA LEU A 52 -10.23 14.94 -1.27
C LEU A 52 -9.92 16.00 -0.21
N PHE A 53 -8.63 16.24 0.10
CA PHE A 53 -8.24 17.15 1.19
C PHE A 53 -7.80 18.54 0.73
N ILE A 54 -7.44 18.72 -0.54
CA ILE A 54 -6.99 20.02 -1.07
C ILE A 54 -8.01 20.55 -2.07
N ILE A 55 -8.38 19.76 -3.09
CA ILE A 55 -9.25 20.24 -4.18
C ILE A 55 -10.71 20.40 -3.73
N VAL A 56 -11.28 19.39 -3.06
CA VAL A 56 -12.70 19.40 -2.64
C VAL A 56 -13.02 20.55 -1.68
N PRO A 57 -12.24 20.81 -0.60
CA PRO A 57 -12.48 21.94 0.30
C PRO A 57 -12.41 23.29 -0.41
N GLN A 58 -11.51 23.42 -1.40
CA GLN A 58 -11.34 24.64 -2.19
C GLN A 58 -12.54 24.92 -3.11
N ILE A 59 -13.10 23.88 -3.75
CA ILE A 59 -14.31 24.03 -4.59
C ILE A 59 -15.53 24.39 -3.75
N LEU A 60 -15.63 23.86 -2.53
CA LEU A 60 -16.79 24.05 -1.67
C LEU A 60 -16.85 25.46 -1.03
N ALA A 61 -15.70 26.12 -0.87
CA ALA A 61 -15.59 27.46 -0.29
C ALA A 61 -14.67 28.37 -1.14
N PRO A 62 -15.07 28.75 -2.37
CA PRO A 62 -14.20 29.50 -3.27
C PRO A 62 -13.83 30.87 -2.68
N SER A 63 -12.54 31.09 -2.41
CA SER A 63 -12.02 32.38 -1.98
C SER A 63 -12.11 33.41 -3.11
N THR A 64 -12.51 34.66 -2.79
CA THR A 64 -12.71 35.77 -3.75
C THR A 64 -11.47 36.10 -4.61
N SER A 65 -10.26 35.70 -4.17
CA SER A 65 -8.99 35.90 -4.88
C SER A 65 -8.77 35.01 -6.12
N THR A 66 -9.73 34.16 -6.48
CA THR A 66 -9.64 33.19 -7.60
C THR A 66 -10.07 33.76 -8.96
N LYS A 67 -10.56 35.02 -9.00
CA LYS A 67 -10.96 35.67 -10.25
C LYS A 67 -9.79 36.40 -10.89
N MET A 68 -9.46 36.00 -12.12
CA MET A 68 -8.45 36.66 -12.95
C MET A 68 -8.88 38.11 -13.25
N PRO A 69 -7.98 39.11 -13.09
CA PRO A 69 -8.25 40.48 -13.50
C PRO A 69 -8.49 40.57 -15.02
N ASP A 70 -9.51 41.33 -15.45
CA ASP A 70 -9.90 41.44 -16.86
C ASP A 70 -8.78 42.00 -17.76
N GLU A 71 -7.86 42.77 -17.19
CA GLU A 71 -6.69 43.33 -17.87
C GLU A 71 -5.67 42.27 -18.32
N LEU A 72 -5.50 41.19 -17.53
CA LEU A 72 -4.57 40.09 -17.83
C LEU A 72 -5.16 39.09 -18.83
N ARG A 73 -6.48 39.12 -19.07
CA ARG A 73 -7.21 38.16 -19.92
C ARG A 73 -6.82 38.22 -21.39
N SER A 74 -6.38 39.38 -21.87
CA SER A 74 -5.94 39.60 -23.26
C SER A 74 -4.55 39.00 -23.56
N SER A 75 -3.67 38.93 -22.55
CA SER A 75 -2.31 38.36 -22.66
C SER A 75 -2.27 36.86 -22.27
N ALA A 76 -3.30 36.39 -21.58
CA ALA A 76 -3.43 35.03 -21.03
C ALA A 76 -3.45 33.90 -22.08
N SER A 77 -3.82 34.19 -23.32
CA SER A 77 -3.94 33.23 -24.42
C SER A 77 -2.65 33.07 -25.25
N SER A 78 -1.60 33.82 -24.92
CA SER A 78 -0.32 33.71 -25.62
C SER A 78 0.35 32.35 -25.37
N LEU A 79 0.98 31.77 -26.39
CA LEU A 79 1.72 30.50 -26.27
C LEU A 79 2.82 30.55 -25.21
N ILE A 80 3.45 31.73 -25.04
CA ILE A 80 4.49 31.95 -24.02
C ILE A 80 3.87 31.87 -22.62
N ALA A 81 2.69 32.47 -22.39
CA ALA A 81 1.99 32.37 -21.11
C ALA A 81 1.57 30.92 -20.80
N ILE A 82 1.13 30.16 -21.80
CA ILE A 82 0.75 28.75 -21.62
C ILE A 82 1.97 27.89 -21.25
N ILE A 83 3.11 28.10 -21.91
CA ILE A 83 4.36 27.36 -21.62
C ILE A 83 4.91 27.73 -20.24
N ASP A 84 4.83 29.00 -19.87
CA ASP A 84 5.24 29.49 -18.54
C ASP A 84 4.19 29.19 -17.45
N ALA A 85 3.12 28.47 -17.81
CA ALA A 85 1.98 28.15 -16.97
C ALA A 85 1.30 29.37 -16.29
N LYS A 86 1.40 30.54 -16.92
CA LYS A 86 0.77 31.80 -16.53
C LYS A 86 -0.57 32.01 -17.23
N GLY A 87 -1.33 33.00 -16.78
CA GLY A 87 -2.61 33.35 -17.38
C GLY A 87 -3.69 32.35 -16.98
N HIS A 88 -4.39 31.72 -17.94
CA HIS A 88 -5.51 30.82 -17.64
C HIS A 88 -5.11 29.58 -16.81
N LEU A 89 -3.87 29.10 -16.95
CA LEU A 89 -3.39 27.95 -16.19
C LEU A 89 -3.13 28.28 -14.73
N GLU A 90 -2.62 29.49 -14.43
CA GLU A 90 -2.34 29.95 -13.07
C GLU A 90 -3.60 29.98 -12.18
N TYR A 91 -4.74 30.34 -12.76
CA TYR A 91 -6.05 30.38 -12.09
C TYR A 91 -6.84 29.06 -12.23
N SER A 92 -6.22 27.99 -12.70
CA SER A 92 -6.83 26.66 -12.75
C SER A 92 -6.57 25.87 -11.47
N PHE A 93 -7.52 25.03 -11.05
CA PHE A 93 -7.42 24.23 -9.82
C PHE A 93 -6.22 23.27 -9.78
N LEU A 94 -5.61 22.97 -10.93
CA LEU A 94 -4.40 22.13 -11.00
C LEU A 94 -3.13 22.89 -10.60
N PHE A 95 -3.13 24.22 -10.65
CA PHE A 95 -1.95 25.04 -10.40
C PHE A 95 -1.95 25.65 -9.01
N TYR A 96 -0.75 25.86 -8.49
CA TYR A 96 -0.53 26.41 -7.15
C TYR A 96 -1.13 27.82 -6.99
N GLY A 97 -1.10 28.64 -8.04
CA GLY A 97 -1.63 30.01 -8.04
C GLY A 97 -3.13 30.12 -7.73
N TYR A 98 -3.88 29.04 -7.90
CA TYR A 98 -5.31 28.98 -7.57
C TYR A 98 -5.60 28.88 -6.06
N TYR A 99 -4.65 28.38 -5.27
CA TYR A 99 -4.85 28.12 -3.85
C TYR A 99 -4.51 29.37 -3.03
N SER A 100 -5.44 29.80 -2.17
CA SER A 100 -5.25 30.99 -1.35
C SER A 100 -4.53 30.68 -0.04
N ASN A 101 -3.70 31.61 0.44
CA ASN A 101 -3.04 31.49 1.75
C ASN A 101 -3.97 31.77 2.95
N LYS A 102 -5.27 31.96 2.72
CA LYS A 102 -6.26 32.26 3.76
C LYS A 102 -6.97 30.98 4.21
N SER A 103 -7.44 30.97 5.45
CA SER A 103 -8.31 29.90 5.94
C SER A 103 -9.66 29.93 5.21
N LEU A 104 -10.07 28.80 4.65
CA LEU A 104 -11.37 28.63 4.03
C LEU A 104 -12.44 28.50 5.12
N GLN A 105 -13.60 29.11 4.92
CA GLN A 105 -14.76 28.88 5.77
C GLN A 105 -15.69 27.90 5.06
N ILE A 106 -15.74 26.66 5.57
CA ILE A 106 -16.62 25.62 5.06
C ILE A 106 -17.74 25.47 6.08
N GLY A 107 -18.85 26.16 5.83
CA GLY A 107 -19.93 26.32 6.81
C GLY A 107 -19.40 26.98 8.09
N ASN A 108 -19.53 26.29 9.24
CA ASN A 108 -19.06 26.76 10.55
C ASN A 108 -17.61 26.38 10.87
N VAL A 109 -16.93 25.62 10.00
CA VAL A 109 -15.56 25.13 10.26
C VAL A 109 -14.55 25.96 9.47
N ARG A 110 -13.55 26.49 10.17
CA ARG A 110 -12.43 27.20 9.57
C ARG A 110 -11.33 26.21 9.20
N TYR A 111 -11.16 25.94 7.90
CA TYR A 111 -10.16 25.01 7.39
C TYR A 111 -8.87 25.76 7.01
N PRO A 112 -7.74 25.55 7.73
CA PRO A 112 -6.47 26.18 7.39
C PRO A 112 -5.84 25.50 6.16
N LEU A 113 -6.13 26.02 4.97
CA LEU A 113 -5.65 25.47 3.70
C LEU A 113 -4.11 25.34 3.62
N PRO A 114 -3.30 26.33 4.06
CA PRO A 114 -1.84 26.20 3.99
C PRO A 114 -1.29 25.06 4.85
N LEU A 115 -1.87 24.86 6.04
CA LEU A 115 -1.50 23.76 6.93
C LEU A 115 -1.89 22.41 6.30
N ALA A 116 -3.10 22.32 5.77
CA ALA A 116 -3.58 21.11 5.10
C ALA A 116 -2.69 20.72 3.92
N TYR A 117 -2.22 21.70 3.14
CA TYR A 117 -1.30 21.46 2.04
C TYR A 117 -0.01 20.78 2.51
N ILE A 118 0.64 21.32 3.55
CA ILE A 118 1.87 20.75 4.12
C ILE A 118 1.62 19.35 4.67
N VAL A 119 0.55 19.17 5.45
CA VAL A 119 0.25 17.89 6.10
C VAL A 119 -0.10 16.80 5.08
N VAL A 120 -0.92 17.12 4.08
CA VAL A 120 -1.30 16.17 3.02
C VAL A 120 -0.08 15.83 2.16
N PHE A 121 0.73 16.82 1.78
CA PHE A 121 1.93 16.59 0.99
C PHE A 121 2.95 15.73 1.75
N LEU A 122 3.28 16.11 2.99
CA LEU A 122 4.23 15.36 3.82
C LEU A 122 3.69 13.96 4.14
N GLY A 123 2.41 13.85 4.49
CA GLY A 123 1.76 12.60 4.83
C GLY A 123 1.72 11.62 3.64
N THR A 124 1.31 12.09 2.45
CA THR A 124 1.30 11.27 1.23
C THR A 124 2.71 10.89 0.78
N TYR A 125 3.68 11.78 0.93
CA TYR A 125 5.09 11.49 0.65
C TYR A 125 5.63 10.38 1.56
N VAL A 126 5.49 10.52 2.89
CA VAL A 126 5.90 9.49 3.85
C VAL A 126 5.17 8.17 3.59
N PHE A 127 3.86 8.22 3.33
CA PHE A 127 3.07 7.05 2.98
C PHE A 127 3.60 6.34 1.73
N SER A 128 3.97 7.09 0.69
CA SER A 128 4.53 6.53 -0.54
C SER A 128 5.85 5.80 -0.27
N VAL A 129 6.76 6.41 0.49
CA VAL A 129 8.07 5.83 0.85
C VAL A 129 7.88 4.55 1.65
N LEU A 130 7.01 4.57 2.67
CA LEU A 130 6.72 3.39 3.48
C LEU A 130 6.08 2.27 2.67
N THR A 131 5.19 2.61 1.73
CA THR A 131 4.52 1.61 0.88
C THR A 131 5.50 0.96 -0.09
N ILE A 132 6.36 1.75 -0.71
CA ILE A 132 7.41 1.25 -1.61
C ILE A 132 8.40 0.37 -0.83
N LEU A 133 8.85 0.83 0.36
CA LEU A 133 9.77 0.07 1.21
C LEU A 133 9.17 -1.27 1.64
N ARG A 134 7.89 -1.28 2.04
CA ARG A 134 7.20 -2.53 2.38
C ARG A 134 7.04 -3.45 1.18
N ALA A 135 6.71 -2.91 0.01
CA ALA A 135 6.60 -3.69 -1.22
C ALA A 135 7.95 -4.34 -1.58
N MET A 136 9.06 -3.60 -1.48
CA MET A 136 10.41 -4.12 -1.71
C MET A 136 10.80 -5.19 -0.69
N ALA A 137 10.55 -4.95 0.60
CA ALA A 137 10.86 -5.93 1.65
C ALA A 137 10.06 -7.23 1.48
N GLN A 138 8.80 -7.13 1.06
CA GLN A 138 7.96 -8.29 0.81
C GLN A 138 8.39 -9.06 -0.44
N GLU A 139 8.78 -8.36 -1.51
CA GLU A 139 9.29 -8.99 -2.73
C GLU A 139 10.60 -9.74 -2.45
N GLN A 140 11.52 -9.14 -1.69
CA GLN A 140 12.76 -9.81 -1.25
C GLN A 140 12.47 -11.09 -0.47
N ARG A 141 11.54 -11.03 0.50
CA ARG A 141 11.15 -12.21 1.29
C ARG A 141 10.52 -13.30 0.42
N ASN A 142 9.65 -12.93 -0.52
CA ASN A 142 9.04 -13.89 -1.43
C ASN A 142 10.07 -14.48 -2.41
N SER A 143 11.03 -13.69 -2.91
CA SER A 143 12.11 -14.22 -3.76
C SER A 143 13.03 -15.16 -2.99
N GLN A 144 13.24 -14.93 -1.69
CA GLN A 144 14.08 -15.78 -0.84
C GLN A 144 13.39 -17.12 -0.49
N SER A 145 12.06 -17.12 -0.29
CA SER A 145 11.26 -18.36 -0.14
C SER A 145 10.95 -19.06 -1.46
N SER A 146 11.27 -18.44 -2.60
CA SER A 146 11.14 -19.04 -3.94
C SER A 146 12.42 -19.76 -4.36
N GLY A 147 13.30 -20.11 -3.41
CA GLY A 147 14.31 -21.12 -3.66
C GLY A 147 13.62 -22.43 -4.06
N GLN A 148 14.05 -23.04 -5.16
CA GLN A 148 13.41 -24.22 -5.76
C GLN A 148 13.20 -25.41 -4.80
N HIS A 149 13.92 -25.44 -3.68
CA HIS A 149 13.78 -26.39 -2.59
C HIS A 149 12.49 -26.24 -1.76
N ASP A 150 11.93 -25.03 -1.61
CA ASP A 150 10.73 -24.80 -0.80
C ASP A 150 9.43 -25.11 -1.55
N GLN A 151 9.45 -25.08 -2.89
CA GLN A 151 8.26 -25.31 -3.70
C GLN A 151 7.85 -26.79 -3.75
N TYR A 152 8.80 -27.71 -3.53
CA TYR A 152 8.56 -29.16 -3.50
C TYR A 152 9.31 -29.86 -2.34
N LYS A 153 9.19 -29.35 -1.11
CA LYS A 153 9.86 -29.89 0.08
C LYS A 153 9.75 -31.41 0.22
N PHE A 154 8.55 -31.96 0.01
CA PHE A 154 8.29 -33.40 0.10
C PHE A 154 8.73 -34.15 -1.17
N GLY A 155 8.48 -33.57 -2.35
CA GLY A 155 8.76 -34.23 -3.64
C GLY A 155 10.24 -34.48 -3.86
N TRP A 156 11.10 -33.50 -3.55
CA TRP A 156 12.55 -33.66 -3.67
C TRP A 156 13.08 -34.74 -2.72
N ARG A 157 12.56 -34.80 -1.50
CA ARG A 157 13.00 -35.75 -0.48
C ARG A 157 12.60 -37.18 -0.80
N VAL A 158 11.41 -37.39 -1.35
CA VAL A 158 10.98 -38.71 -1.86
C VAL A 158 11.84 -39.13 -3.06
N PHE A 159 12.17 -38.19 -3.94
CA PHE A 159 12.98 -38.46 -5.13
C PHE A 159 14.43 -38.84 -4.77
N THR A 160 15.03 -38.18 -3.78
CA THR A 160 16.41 -38.49 -3.33
C THR A 160 16.49 -39.63 -2.33
N ALA A 161 15.38 -40.05 -1.72
CA ALA A 161 15.35 -41.15 -0.77
C ALA A 161 15.38 -42.54 -1.42
N TRP A 162 15.22 -42.61 -2.75
CA TRP A 162 15.25 -43.86 -3.49
C TRP A 162 16.66 -44.44 -3.56
N ASP A 163 16.81 -45.71 -3.19
CA ASP A 163 18.08 -46.42 -3.15
C ASP A 163 17.93 -47.82 -3.78
N PHE A 164 18.59 -48.02 -4.92
CA PHE A 164 18.52 -49.28 -5.70
C PHE A 164 19.49 -50.36 -5.22
N LEU A 165 20.39 -50.04 -4.28
CA LEU A 165 21.45 -50.96 -3.82
C LEU A 165 20.99 -51.88 -2.68
N ILE A 166 19.74 -51.75 -2.23
CA ILE A 166 19.20 -52.53 -1.12
C ILE A 166 18.62 -53.85 -1.64
N THR A 167 19.34 -54.93 -1.41
CA THR A 167 18.92 -56.29 -1.77
C THR A 167 18.20 -57.02 -0.64
N GLU A 168 18.35 -56.54 0.59
CA GLU A 168 17.76 -57.15 1.79
C GLU A 168 16.38 -56.57 2.10
N LYS A 169 15.41 -57.48 2.28
CA LYS A 169 14.01 -57.11 2.53
C LYS A 169 13.83 -56.34 3.85
N GLU A 170 14.52 -56.76 4.92
CA GLU A 170 14.43 -56.13 6.24
C GLU A 170 14.94 -54.68 6.22
N THR A 171 16.05 -54.43 5.53
CA THR A 171 16.61 -53.09 5.34
C THR A 171 15.69 -52.19 4.48
N ALA A 172 15.00 -52.76 3.48
CA ALA A 172 14.02 -52.03 2.68
C ALA A 172 12.80 -51.60 3.50
N GLU A 173 12.24 -52.49 4.33
CA GLU A 173 11.11 -52.19 5.21
C GLU A 173 11.46 -51.10 6.24
N ASN A 174 12.66 -51.18 6.83
CA ASN A 174 13.16 -50.16 7.76
C ASN A 174 13.33 -48.79 7.09
N LYS A 175 13.84 -48.75 5.84
CA LYS A 175 13.99 -47.49 5.10
C LYS A 175 12.65 -46.87 4.72
N VAL A 176 11.68 -47.70 4.30
CA VAL A 176 10.29 -47.22 4.04
C VAL A 176 9.64 -46.68 5.32
N ALA A 177 9.81 -47.36 6.46
CA ALA A 177 9.30 -46.90 7.75
C ALA A 177 9.95 -45.56 8.19
N SER A 178 11.26 -45.42 8.00
CA SER A 178 12.01 -44.19 8.29
C SER A 178 11.55 -43.02 7.42
N ILE A 179 11.40 -43.22 6.10
CA ILE A 179 10.94 -42.19 5.16
C ILE A 179 9.51 -41.77 5.51
N THR A 180 8.64 -42.75 5.79
CA THR A 180 7.23 -42.49 6.15
C THR A 180 7.13 -41.68 7.44
N THR A 181 7.93 -42.00 8.45
CA THR A 181 7.94 -41.26 9.73
C THR A 181 8.44 -39.83 9.52
N THR A 182 9.53 -39.66 8.77
CA THR A 182 10.06 -38.32 8.44
C THR A 182 9.03 -37.46 7.71
N ILE A 183 8.33 -38.01 6.72
CA ILE A 183 7.28 -37.28 5.98
C ILE A 183 6.10 -36.94 6.91
N LYS A 184 5.68 -37.87 7.78
CA LYS A 184 4.62 -37.63 8.75
C LYS A 184 4.99 -36.51 9.73
N GLU A 185 6.20 -36.50 10.26
CA GLU A 185 6.71 -35.44 11.14
C GLU A 185 6.70 -34.09 10.43
N GLN A 186 7.19 -34.01 9.19
CA GLN A 186 7.19 -32.77 8.43
C GLN A 186 5.78 -32.26 8.09
N ILE A 187 4.84 -33.17 7.78
CA ILE A 187 3.43 -32.79 7.59
C ILE A 187 2.86 -32.28 8.90
N LEU A 188 3.13 -32.95 10.02
CA LEU A 188 2.66 -32.54 11.33
C LEU A 188 3.18 -31.14 11.69
N GLU A 189 4.47 -30.90 11.49
CA GLU A 189 5.12 -29.60 11.75
C GLU A 189 4.50 -28.47 10.93
N GLU A 190 4.22 -28.70 9.63
CA GLU A 190 3.55 -27.71 8.78
C GLU A 190 2.07 -27.50 9.20
N THR A 191 1.38 -28.55 9.66
CA THR A 191 0.02 -28.41 10.19
C THR A 191 -0.03 -27.68 11.54
N GLU A 192 0.98 -27.87 12.40
CA GLU A 192 1.11 -27.16 13.67
C GLU A 192 1.47 -25.69 13.44
N LYS A 193 2.41 -25.39 12.53
CA LYS A 193 2.70 -24.02 12.10
C LYS A 193 1.47 -23.31 11.53
N ALA A 194 0.65 -24.02 10.73
CA ALA A 194 -0.61 -23.49 10.23
C ALA A 194 -1.68 -23.29 11.33
N LYS A 195 -1.59 -24.01 12.45
CA LYS A 195 -2.48 -23.89 13.61
C LYS A 195 -2.03 -22.79 14.57
N GLU A 196 -0.72 -22.58 14.70
CA GLU A 196 -0.12 -21.43 15.40
C GLU A 196 -0.38 -20.10 14.68
N GLU A 197 -0.70 -20.14 13.39
CA GLU A 197 -1.24 -19.02 12.61
C GLU A 197 -2.67 -18.61 13.03
N ASN A 198 -2.89 -18.33 14.32
CA ASN A 198 -3.91 -17.37 14.76
C ASN A 198 -3.44 -15.93 14.41
N ILE A 199 -3.00 -15.72 13.17
CA ILE A 199 -2.53 -14.42 12.64
C ILE A 199 -3.61 -13.36 12.83
N HIS A 200 -4.88 -13.76 12.75
CA HIS A 200 -6.02 -12.88 12.99
C HIS A 200 -6.04 -12.33 14.42
N LEU A 201 -5.68 -13.14 15.43
CA LEU A 201 -5.65 -12.73 16.83
C LEU A 201 -4.45 -11.84 17.11
N LEU A 202 -3.27 -12.19 16.59
CA LEU A 202 -2.06 -11.36 16.73
C LEU A 202 -2.20 -10.02 16.00
N ARG A 203 -2.81 -10.03 14.81
CA ARG A 203 -3.11 -8.82 14.02
C ARG A 203 -4.20 -7.98 14.68
N PHE A 204 -5.25 -8.61 15.22
CA PHE A 204 -6.28 -7.94 16.01
C PHE A 204 -5.68 -7.27 17.25
N LEU A 205 -4.83 -7.97 18.00
CA LEU A 205 -4.18 -7.44 19.19
C LEU A 205 -3.28 -6.24 18.88
N ARG A 206 -2.54 -6.30 17.76
CA ARG A 206 -1.70 -5.18 17.31
C ARG A 206 -2.53 -3.97 16.87
N VAL A 207 -3.70 -4.19 16.25
CA VAL A 207 -4.65 -3.12 15.90
C VAL A 207 -5.29 -2.52 17.16
N LEU A 208 -5.70 -3.36 18.12
CA LEU A 208 -6.26 -2.95 19.40
C LEU A 208 -5.27 -2.08 20.20
N ALA A 209 -4.00 -2.51 20.27
CA ALA A 209 -2.96 -1.75 20.95
C ALA A 209 -2.74 -0.37 20.31
N ASN A 210 -2.67 -0.30 18.98
CA ASN A 210 -2.53 0.97 18.27
C ASN A 210 -3.76 1.86 18.45
N PHE A 211 -4.97 1.29 18.49
CA PHE A 211 -6.20 2.02 18.77
C PHE A 211 -6.17 2.63 20.19
N LEU A 212 -5.77 1.86 21.19
CA LEU A 212 -5.60 2.35 22.56
C LEU A 212 -4.60 3.51 22.65
N VAL A 213 -3.47 3.41 21.94
CA VAL A 213 -2.47 4.49 21.90
C VAL A 213 -3.07 5.77 21.30
N ILE A 214 -3.85 5.68 20.22
CA ILE A 214 -4.52 6.84 19.61
C ILE A 214 -5.56 7.42 20.59
N CYS A 215 -6.32 6.58 21.29
CA CYS A 215 -7.27 7.04 22.31
C CYS A 215 -6.58 7.78 23.45
N VAL A 216 -5.45 7.27 23.94
CA VAL A 216 -4.67 7.92 25.01
C VAL A 216 -4.05 9.23 24.54
N LEU A 217 -3.50 9.28 23.32
CA LEU A 217 -2.96 10.51 22.74
C LEU A 217 -4.05 11.55 22.49
N GLY A 218 -5.20 11.14 21.96
CA GLY A 218 -6.36 12.01 21.76
C GLY A 218 -6.94 12.51 23.09
N GLY A 219 -7.04 11.64 24.09
CA GLY A 219 -7.48 11.99 25.44
C GLY A 219 -6.52 12.95 26.14
N SER A 220 -5.21 12.76 25.97
CA SER A 220 -4.18 13.69 26.46
C SER A 220 -4.31 15.06 25.80
N GLY A 221 -4.46 15.11 24.47
CA GLY A 221 -4.70 16.36 23.74
C GLY A 221 -5.99 17.08 24.18
N TYR A 222 -7.07 16.33 24.40
CA TYR A 222 -8.33 16.88 24.89
C TYR A 222 -8.21 17.41 26.33
N ALA A 223 -7.51 16.69 27.21
CA ALA A 223 -7.27 17.11 28.58
C ALA A 223 -6.44 18.42 28.64
N ILE A 224 -5.40 18.54 27.81
CA ILE A 224 -4.61 19.78 27.70
C ILE A 224 -5.48 20.93 27.21
N PHE A 225 -6.27 20.73 26.16
CA PHE A 225 -7.19 21.74 25.64
C PHE A 225 -8.18 22.21 26.72
N TRP A 226 -8.77 21.26 27.45
CA TRP A 226 -9.73 21.53 28.52
C TRP A 226 -9.10 22.32 29.68
N VAL A 227 -7.87 21.96 30.09
CA VAL A 227 -7.14 22.67 31.15
C VAL A 227 -6.77 24.08 30.72
N VAL A 228 -6.32 24.29 29.47
CA VAL A 228 -5.99 25.62 28.95
C VAL A 228 -7.22 26.51 28.94
N GLN A 229 -8.36 26.00 28.46
CA GLN A 229 -9.61 26.76 28.45
C GLN A 229 -10.09 27.10 29.86
N ARG A 230 -9.81 26.26 30.86
CA ARG A 230 -10.10 26.52 32.28
C ARG A 230 -9.14 27.54 32.92
N SER A 231 -7.94 27.71 32.38
CA SER A 231 -6.93 28.64 32.90
C SER A 231 -7.06 30.07 32.35
N GLU A 232 -7.82 30.24 31.26
CA GLU A 232 -8.13 31.55 30.67
C GLU A 232 -9.40 32.19 31.25
N ASP A 233 -10.19 31.45 32.05
CA ASP A 233 -11.30 31.95 32.89
C ASP A 233 -10.79 32.37 34.28
#